data_AF-A0A1D2RUJ5-F1
#
_entry.id   AF-A0A1D2RUJ5-F1
#
_cell.length_a   1.000
_cell.length_b   1.000
_cell.length_c   1.000
_cell.angle_alpha   90.00
_cell.angle_beta   90.00
_cell.angle_gamma   90.00
#
_symmetry.space_group_name_H-M   'P 1'
#
loop_
_entity.id
_entity.type
_entity.pdbx_description
1 polymer ?
#
loop_
_entity_poly.entity_id
_entity_poly.type
_entity_poly.pdbx_seq_one_letter_code
_entity_poly.pdbx_strand_id
1 'polypeptide(L)'
;MKIVHRSCARFASTFGLVRGVRLVRVPDDRRRMRWAIALRVLGGWRLVGRDPVTSPWIIQRDPWLNPRPMLFRNIPTARRVLAELGL
;
A
#
# COMPACT_ATOMS: atom_id res chain seq x y z
N MET A 1 3.98 9.46 7.07
CA MET A 1 3.83 9.24 5.61
C MET A 1 2.40 8.75 5.37
N LYS A 2 1.62 9.39 4.49
CA LYS A 2 0.20 9.00 4.28
C LYS A 2 0.11 7.65 3.57
N ILE A 3 -0.88 6.84 3.93
CA ILE A 3 -1.12 5.51 3.34
C ILE A 3 -2.33 5.61 2.41
N VAL A 4 -2.26 4.95 1.26
CA VAL A 4 -3.33 4.84 0.26
C VAL A 4 -3.65 3.37 0.09
N HIS A 5 -4.93 3.03 0.19
CA HIS A 5 -5.41 1.66 0.00
C HIS A 5 -5.07 1.11 -1.38
N ARG A 6 -4.82 -0.19 -1.49
CA ARG A 6 -4.42 -0.86 -2.73
C ARG A 6 -5.45 -0.62 -3.84
N SER A 7 -6.74 -0.62 -3.53
CA SER A 7 -7.82 -0.30 -4.47
C SER A 7 -7.69 1.13 -5.00
N CYS A 8 -7.46 2.12 -4.13
CA CYS A 8 -7.23 3.51 -4.53
C CYS A 8 -5.95 3.67 -5.34
N ALA A 9 -4.89 2.94 -5.02
CA ALA A 9 -3.65 2.91 -5.79
C ALA A 9 -3.85 2.32 -7.19
N ARG A 10 -4.68 1.27 -7.31
CA ARG A 10 -5.07 0.68 -8.59
C ARG A 10 -5.88 1.67 -9.41
N PHE A 11 -6.91 2.30 -8.83
CA PHE A 11 -7.67 3.36 -9.51
C PHE A 11 -6.75 4.50 -9.97
N ALA A 12 -5.86 4.98 -9.10
CA ALA A 12 -4.90 6.03 -9.46
C ALA A 12 -3.96 5.58 -10.61
N SER A 13 -3.54 4.31 -10.63
CA SER A 13 -2.75 3.75 -11.73
C SER A 13 -3.56 3.74 -13.03
N THR A 14 -4.78 3.19 -13.00
CA THR A 14 -5.68 3.08 -14.16
C THR A 14 -5.98 4.44 -14.79
N PHE A 15 -6.14 5.50 -13.97
CA PHE A 15 -6.39 6.86 -14.46
C PHE A 15 -5.11 7.67 -14.74
N GLY A 16 -3.91 7.07 -14.72
CA GLY A 16 -2.65 7.77 -15.01
C GLY A 16 -2.26 8.83 -13.97
N LEU A 17 -2.81 8.74 -12.75
CA LEU A 17 -2.54 9.68 -11.65
C LEU A 17 -1.24 9.36 -10.89
N VAL A 18 -0.68 8.16 -11.12
CA VAL A 18 0.61 7.77 -10.55
C VAL A 18 1.75 8.41 -11.35
N ARG A 19 2.49 9.31 -10.70
CA ARG A 19 3.62 10.06 -11.29
C ARG A 19 4.98 9.49 -10.92
N GLY A 20 5.02 8.35 -10.22
CA GLY A 20 6.27 7.68 -9.84
C GLY A 20 6.08 6.60 -8.80
N VAL A 21 7.04 5.67 -8.78
CA VAL A 21 7.04 4.49 -7.91
C VAL A 21 8.40 4.40 -7.20
N ARG A 22 8.40 4.09 -5.91
CA ARG A 22 9.61 3.82 -5.13
C ARG A 22 9.40 2.65 -4.20
N LEU A 23 10.46 1.88 -3.98
CA LEU A 23 10.55 0.93 -2.88
C LEU A 23 11.26 1.60 -1.72
N VAL A 24 10.62 1.61 -0.56
CA VAL A 24 11.14 2.24 0.67
C VAL A 24 11.19 1.22 1.80
N ARG A 25 12.14 1.36 2.72
CA ARG A 25 12.18 0.54 3.93
C ARG A 25 11.41 1.22 5.05
N VAL A 26 10.46 0.49 5.64
CA VAL A 26 9.58 0.97 6.70
C VAL A 26 9.65 -0.03 7.87
N PRO A 27 9.75 0.45 9.13
CA PRO A 27 9.66 -0.42 10.29
C PRO A 27 8.25 -1.01 10.42
N ASP A 28 8.19 -2.33 10.60
CA ASP A 28 6.98 -3.05 11.00
C ASP A 28 6.65 -2.79 12.48
N ASP A 29 5.45 -3.18 12.96
CA ASP A 29 5.03 -3.05 14.36
C ASP A 29 6.03 -3.69 15.35
N ARG A 30 6.76 -4.70 14.87
CA ARG A 30 7.85 -5.38 15.60
C ARG A 30 9.23 -4.75 15.40
N ARG A 31 9.31 -3.49 14.96
CA ARG A 31 10.53 -2.74 14.58
C ARG A 31 11.44 -3.42 13.55
N ARG A 32 10.93 -4.40 12.79
CA ARG A 32 11.69 -5.04 11.71
C ARG A 32 11.60 -4.19 10.46
N MET A 33 12.74 -3.87 9.85
CA MET A 33 12.75 -3.16 8.58
C MET A 33 12.22 -4.05 7.45
N ARG A 34 11.11 -3.65 6.82
CA ARG A 34 10.51 -4.32 5.68
C ARG A 34 10.43 -3.39 4.48
N TRP A 35 10.31 -3.95 3.29
CA TRP A 35 10.09 -3.19 2.08
C TRP A 35 8.62 -2.77 1.99
N ALA A 36 8.36 -1.56 1.52
CA ALA A 36 7.03 -1.07 1.22
C ALA A 36 7.06 -0.32 -0.11
N ILE A 37 5.90 -0.28 -0.77
CA ILE A 37 5.74 0.45 -2.03
C ILE A 37 5.26 1.86 -1.71
N ALA A 38 5.94 2.86 -2.24
CA ALA A 38 5.52 4.25 -2.21
C ALA A 38 5.16 4.71 -3.63
N LEU A 39 3.97 5.28 -3.79
CA LEU A 39 3.49 5.85 -5.03
C LEU A 39 3.43 7.37 -4.91
N ARG A 40 3.77 8.08 -5.99
CA ARG A 40 3.57 9.52 -6.09
C ARG A 40 2.21 9.80 -6.71
N VAL A 41 1.26 10.24 -5.90
CA VAL A 41 -0.14 10.46 -6.30
C VAL A 41 -0.62 11.80 -5.74
N LEU A 42 -1.30 12.60 -6.56
CA LEU A 42 -1.81 13.94 -6.20
C LEU A 42 -0.74 14.82 -5.51
N GLY A 43 0.46 14.88 -6.09
CA GLY A 43 1.56 15.74 -5.64
C GLY A 43 2.41 15.21 -4.48
N GLY A 44 2.04 14.09 -3.83
CA GLY A 44 2.76 13.56 -2.67
C GLY A 44 3.13 12.09 -2.75
N TRP A 45 4.17 11.69 -2.01
CA TRP A 45 4.52 10.28 -1.79
C TRP A 45 3.58 9.65 -0.76
N ARG A 46 2.99 8.52 -1.12
CA ARG A 46 2.05 7.78 -0.28
C ARG A 46 2.38 6.29 -0.30
N LEU A 47 2.35 5.64 0.86
CA LEU A 47 2.58 4.21 0.96
C LEU A 47 1.35 3.44 0.51
N VAL A 48 1.54 2.38 -0.26
CA VAL A 48 0.44 1.46 -0.60
C VAL A 48 0.12 0.63 0.64
N GLY A 49 -1.14 0.66 1.06
CA GLY A 49 -1.67 -0.10 2.18
C GLY A 49 -2.58 -1.23 1.73
N ARG A 50 -2.84 -2.18 2.62
CA ARG A 50 -3.89 -3.18 2.38
C ARG A 50 -5.26 -2.52 2.40
N ASP A 51 -6.17 -3.03 1.58
CA ASP A 51 -7.57 -2.66 1.67
C ASP A 51 -8.17 -3.21 2.98
N PRO A 52 -9.03 -2.45 3.68
CA PRO A 52 -9.76 -2.96 4.82
C PRO A 52 -10.68 -4.08 4.37
N VAL A 53 -10.59 -5.24 5.02
CA VAL A 53 -11.53 -6.34 4.79
C VAL A 53 -12.75 -6.07 5.66
N THR A 54 -13.69 -5.28 5.16
CA THR A 54 -14.96 -5.04 5.86
C THR A 54 -15.93 -6.15 5.48
N SER A 55 -16.14 -7.13 6.36
CA SER A 55 -17.26 -8.07 6.20
C SER A 55 -18.56 -7.34 6.55
N PRO A 56 -19.59 -7.34 5.69
CA PRO A 56 -20.84 -6.61 5.94
C PRO A 56 -21.65 -7.15 7.13
N TRP A 57 -21.27 -8.32 7.66
CA TRP A 57 -21.97 -9.01 8.77
C TRP A 57 -21.25 -8.91 10.11
N ILE A 58 -20.06 -8.32 10.15
CA ILE A 58 -19.25 -8.25 11.36
C ILE A 58 -18.99 -6.76 11.65
N ILE A 59 -19.78 -6.17 12.55
CA ILE A 59 -19.49 -4.86 13.16
C ILE A 59 -18.38 -5.08 14.22
N GLN A 60 -17.25 -5.68 13.83
CA GLN A 60 -16.04 -5.57 14.63
C GLN A 60 -15.44 -4.20 14.31
N ARG A 61 -15.08 -3.45 15.35
CA ARG A 61 -14.04 -2.43 15.23
C ARG A 61 -12.76 -3.16 14.88
N ASP A 62 -12.61 -3.48 13.59
CA ASP A 62 -11.50 -4.26 13.11
C ASP A 62 -10.21 -3.47 13.42
N PRO A 63 -9.19 -4.06 14.05
CA PRO A 63 -7.87 -3.43 14.21
C PRO A 63 -7.22 -3.04 12.86
N TRP A 64 -7.86 -3.46 11.75
CA TRP A 64 -7.57 -3.22 10.35
C TRP A 64 -8.23 -1.96 9.77
N LEU A 65 -9.06 -1.23 10.54
CA LEU A 65 -9.52 0.12 10.19
C LEU A 65 -8.38 1.14 10.19
N ASN A 66 -7.28 0.84 10.87
CA ASN A 66 -6.05 1.61 10.74
C ASN A 66 -5.36 1.22 9.43
N PRO A 67 -5.17 2.15 8.49
CA PRO A 67 -4.49 1.87 7.23
C PRO A 67 -3.07 1.39 7.54
N ARG A 68 -2.74 0.15 7.16
CA ARG A 68 -1.41 -0.43 7.33
C ARG A 68 -0.69 -0.50 5.99
N PRO A 69 0.60 -0.13 5.92
CA PRO A 69 1.37 -0.28 4.71
C PRO A 69 1.50 -1.76 4.35
N MET A 70 1.50 -2.05 3.05
CA MET A 70 1.75 -3.38 2.55
C MET A 70 3.26 -3.64 2.65
N LEU A 71 3.63 -4.52 3.59
CA LEU A 71 5.02 -4.82 3.90
C LEU A 71 5.47 -6.11 3.23
N PHE A 72 6.63 -6.05 2.59
CA PHE A 72 7.26 -7.14 1.87
C PHE A 72 8.56 -7.52 2.54
N ARG A 73 8.79 -8.83 2.64
CA ARG A 73 10.07 -9.36 3.14
C ARG A 73 11.19 -9.12 2.13
N ASN A 74 10.90 -9.31 0.85
CA ASN A 74 11.88 -9.28 -0.23
C ASN A 74 11.43 -8.36 -1.38
N ILE A 75 12.38 -7.78 -2.10
CA ILE A 75 12.16 -6.92 -3.27
C ILE A 75 11.37 -7.61 -4.40
N PRO A 76 11.65 -8.88 -4.78
CA PRO A 76 10.92 -9.53 -5.87
C PRO A 76 9.42 -9.63 -5.61
N THR A 77 9.01 -9.86 -4.37
CA THR A 77 7.59 -9.90 -3.98
C THR A 77 6.93 -8.53 -4.17
N ALA A 78 7.63 -7.45 -3.79
CA ALA A 78 7.14 -6.10 -4.00
C ALA A 78 7.03 -5.76 -5.50
N ARG A 79 8.00 -6.20 -6.31
CA ARG A 79 7.96 -6.03 -7.78
C ARG A 79 6.80 -6.78 -8.45
N ARG A 80 6.47 -8.00 -7.99
CA ARG A 80 5.29 -8.71 -8.50
C ARG A 80 3.99 -7.94 -8.25
N VAL A 81 3.83 -7.37 -7.06
CA VAL A 81 2.65 -6.57 -6.74
C VAL A 81 2.59 -5.26 -7.54
N LEU A 82 3.74 -4.64 -7.83
CA LEU A 82 3.79 -3.50 -8.76
C LEU A 82 3.30 -3.88 -10.15
N ALA A 83 3.79 -5.02 -10.68
CA ALA A 83 3.33 -5.53 -11.98
C ALA A 83 1.81 -5.81 -12.00
N GLU A 84 1.24 -6.37 -10.91
CA GLU A 84 -0.21 -6.57 -10.77
C GLU A 84 -1.03 -5.26 -10.73
N LEU A 85 -0.40 -4.15 -10.34
CA LEU A 85 -0.98 -2.81 -10.33
C LEU A 85 -0.81 -2.08 -11.66
N GLY A 86 -0.13 -2.69 -12.64
CA GLY A 86 0.18 -2.08 -13.94
C GLY A 86 1.20 -0.94 -13.83
N LEU A 87 2.10 -1.01 -12.83
CA LEU A 87 3.08 0.01 -12.48
C LEU A 87 4.53 -0.49 -12.53
#